data_AF-A0A937ZDF2-F1
#
_entry.id   AF-A0A937ZDF2-F1
#
_cell.length_a   1.000
_cell.length_b   1.000
_cell.length_c   1.000
_cell.angle_alpha   90.00
_cell.angle_beta   90.00
_cell.angle_gamma   90.00
#
_symmetry.space_group_name_H-M   'P 1'
#
loop_
_entity.id
_entity.type
_entity.pdbx_description
1 polymer ?
#
loop_
_entity_poly.entity_id
_entity_poly.type
_entity_poly.pdbx_seq_one_letter_code
_entity_poly.pdbx_strand_id
1 'polypeptide(L)'
;MKPAAALLLAGLALVPAAPAVAQTGECAREAASIRRAESQLPRIDVAPPGDKQIVCITLETNMLFARRLAAHLAQCPRSPHARNGEAWRQAGARYASQFRERNCRPTIRDYRG
;
A
#
# COMPACT_ATOMS: atom_id res chain seq x y z
N MET A 1 45.93 -18.93 43.05
CA MET A 1 44.71 -18.09 42.99
C MET A 1 45.12 -16.64 42.71
N LYS A 2 44.79 -16.14 41.51
CA LYS A 2 44.69 -14.72 41.10
C LYS A 2 43.92 -14.68 39.76
N PRO A 3 43.07 -13.68 39.50
CA PRO A 3 42.07 -13.71 38.43
C PRO A 3 42.53 -12.97 37.15
N ALA A 4 42.01 -13.37 35.99
CA ALA A 4 42.09 -12.58 34.74
C ALA A 4 40.82 -12.86 33.92
N ALA A 5 39.85 -11.96 33.97
CA ALA A 5 39.69 -10.85 33.03
C ALA A 5 38.87 -11.27 31.80
N ALA A 6 37.58 -10.91 31.85
CA ALA A 6 36.63 -11.00 30.75
C ALA A 6 37.07 -10.11 29.58
N LEU A 7 36.95 -10.61 28.35
CA LEU A 7 36.99 -9.81 27.13
C LEU A 7 35.80 -10.21 26.25
N LEU A 8 34.70 -9.48 26.45
CA LEU A 8 33.59 -9.35 25.52
C LEU A 8 34.08 -8.50 24.34
N LEU A 9 34.29 -9.11 23.17
CA LEU A 9 34.50 -8.38 21.92
C LEU A 9 33.22 -8.44 21.09
N ALA A 10 32.45 -7.36 21.25
CA ALA A 10 31.29 -7.03 20.43
C ALA A 10 31.72 -6.88 18.96
N GLY A 11 31.28 -7.79 18.11
CA GLY A 11 31.33 -7.63 16.65
C GLY A 11 30.30 -6.60 16.22
N LEU A 12 30.73 -5.34 16.13
CA LEU A 12 30.00 -4.27 15.45
C LEU A 12 30.00 -4.58 13.94
N ALA A 13 28.91 -5.19 13.47
CA ALA A 13 28.62 -5.26 12.05
C ALA A 13 28.39 -3.83 11.54
N LEU A 14 29.32 -3.34 10.70
CA LEU A 14 29.11 -2.18 9.84
C LEU A 14 27.91 -2.48 8.93
N VAL A 15 26.74 -1.94 9.25
CA VAL A 15 25.63 -1.86 8.31
C VAL A 15 25.87 -0.61 7.46
N PRO A 16 26.05 -0.72 6.13
CA PRO A 16 26.12 0.46 5.29
C PRO A 16 24.75 1.13 5.29
N ALA A 17 24.66 2.32 5.91
CA ALA A 17 23.48 3.16 5.85
C ALA A 17 23.31 3.69 4.43
N ALA A 18 22.45 3.03 3.64
CA ALA A 18 21.97 3.55 2.36
C ALA A 18 21.07 4.80 2.59
N PRO A 19 20.94 5.71 1.61
CA PRO A 19 20.65 7.11 1.85
C PRO A 19 19.17 7.33 2.18
N ALA A 20 18.88 7.69 3.43
CA ALA A 20 17.55 8.11 3.87
C ALA A 20 16.97 9.27 3.03
N VAL A 21 17.83 10.08 2.39
CA VAL A 21 17.43 11.26 1.59
C VAL A 21 16.87 10.89 0.21
N ALA A 22 17.29 9.77 -0.40
CA ALA A 22 16.76 9.35 -1.69
C ALA A 22 15.35 8.75 -1.57
N GLN A 23 15.11 8.00 -0.48
CA GLN A 23 13.80 7.41 -0.19
C GLN A 23 12.75 8.48 0.14
N THR A 24 13.11 9.59 0.78
CA THR A 24 12.14 10.64 1.10
C THR A 24 11.61 11.35 -0.14
N GLY A 25 12.45 11.59 -1.14
CA GLY A 25 12.04 12.17 -2.43
C GLY A 25 11.08 11.28 -3.21
N GLU A 26 11.38 9.97 -3.29
CA GLU A 26 10.50 8.99 -3.93
C GLU A 26 9.20 8.79 -3.15
N CYS A 27 9.24 8.75 -1.82
CA CYS A 27 8.05 8.71 -0.97
C CYS A 27 7.13 9.92 -1.20
N ALA A 28 7.69 11.12 -1.38
CA ALA A 28 6.89 12.33 -1.62
C ALA A 28 6.24 12.32 -3.01
N ARG A 29 6.98 11.89 -4.04
CA ARG A 29 6.46 11.73 -5.41
C ARG A 29 5.34 10.70 -5.46
N GLU A 30 5.56 9.54 -4.86
CA GLU A 30 4.56 8.47 -4.82
C GLU A 30 3.34 8.88 -4.00
N ALA A 31 3.53 9.56 -2.87
CA ALA A 31 2.41 10.11 -2.09
C ALA A 31 1.56 11.10 -2.90
N ALA A 32 2.18 11.94 -3.75
CA ALA A 32 1.46 12.83 -4.65
C ALA A 32 0.70 12.06 -5.75
N SER A 33 1.30 10.99 -6.29
CA SER A 33 0.61 10.10 -7.25
C SER A 33 -0.58 9.40 -6.60
N ILE A 34 -0.43 8.84 -5.41
CA ILE A 34 -1.51 8.18 -4.66
C ILE A 34 -2.65 9.15 -4.36
N ARG A 35 -2.34 10.40 -3.99
CA ARG A 35 -3.39 11.41 -3.75
C ARG A 35 -4.18 11.69 -5.03
N ARG A 36 -3.51 11.74 -6.19
CA ARG A 36 -4.19 11.90 -7.49
C ARG A 36 -5.05 10.68 -7.79
N ALA A 37 -4.50 9.48 -7.63
CA ALA A 37 -5.19 8.21 -7.79
C ALA A 37 -6.49 8.16 -7.00
N GLU A 38 -6.40 8.49 -5.70
CA GLU A 38 -7.52 8.49 -4.76
C GLU A 38 -8.64 9.43 -5.22
N SER A 39 -8.30 10.63 -5.71
CA SER A 39 -9.28 11.59 -6.23
C SER A 39 -9.98 11.15 -7.52
N GLN A 40 -9.40 10.18 -8.23
CA GLN A 40 -9.90 9.65 -9.51
C GLN A 40 -10.60 8.30 -9.34
N LEU A 41 -10.71 7.78 -8.11
CA LEU A 41 -11.30 6.46 -7.89
C LEU A 41 -12.77 6.42 -8.32
N PRO A 42 -13.18 5.37 -9.04
CA PRO A 42 -14.57 5.17 -9.38
C PRO A 42 -15.37 4.90 -8.10
N ARG A 43 -16.51 5.57 -7.99
CA ARG A 43 -17.43 5.45 -6.85
C ARG A 43 -18.40 4.30 -7.09
N ILE A 44 -18.50 3.38 -6.11
CA ILE A 44 -19.31 2.16 -6.23
C ILE A 44 -20.81 2.46 -6.27
N ASP A 45 -21.27 3.50 -5.59
CA ASP A 45 -22.65 3.99 -5.57
C ASP A 45 -23.10 4.63 -6.90
N VAL A 46 -22.16 4.97 -7.78
CA VAL A 46 -22.42 5.54 -9.10
C VAL A 46 -22.48 4.47 -10.19
N ALA A 47 -22.01 3.25 -9.91
CA ALA A 47 -22.13 2.13 -10.84
C ALA A 47 -23.60 1.69 -10.97
N PRO A 48 -24.16 1.60 -12.19
CA PRO A 48 -25.51 1.08 -12.38
C PRO A 48 -25.64 -0.31 -11.73
N PRO A 49 -26.62 -0.55 -10.84
CA PRO A 49 -26.71 -1.81 -10.09
C PRO A 49 -26.92 -3.04 -10.99
N GLY A 50 -27.40 -2.84 -12.23
CA GLY A 50 -27.57 -3.90 -13.22
C GLY A 50 -26.33 -4.18 -14.08
N ASP A 51 -25.32 -3.30 -14.08
CA ASP A 51 -24.12 -3.49 -14.90
C ASP A 51 -23.02 -4.20 -14.09
N LYS A 52 -23.05 -5.54 -14.18
CA LYS A 52 -22.06 -6.40 -13.52
C LYS A 52 -20.63 -6.04 -13.93
N GLN A 53 -20.40 -5.68 -15.19
CA GLN A 53 -19.05 -5.40 -15.68
C GLN A 53 -18.50 -4.12 -15.05
N ILE A 54 -19.29 -3.04 -15.03
CA ILE A 54 -18.90 -1.78 -14.40
C ILE A 54 -18.64 -1.97 -12.90
N VAL A 55 -19.51 -2.71 -12.21
CA VAL A 55 -19.32 -3.02 -10.78
C VAL A 55 -18.03 -3.81 -10.56
N CYS A 56 -17.75 -4.84 -11.37
CA CYS A 56 -16.53 -5.63 -11.24
C CYS A 56 -15.26 -4.80 -11.48
N ILE A 57 -15.23 -3.96 -12.52
CA ILE A 57 -14.10 -3.06 -12.81
C ILE A 57 -13.91 -2.05 -11.68
N THR A 58 -15.00 -1.50 -11.14
CA THR A 58 -14.96 -0.54 -10.04
C THR A 58 -14.37 -1.17 -8.78
N LEU A 59 -14.81 -2.38 -8.42
CA LEU A 59 -14.28 -3.14 -7.30
C LEU A 59 -12.79 -3.48 -7.51
N GLU A 60 -12.43 -3.96 -8.69
CA GLU A 60 -11.03 -4.29 -9.02
C GLU A 60 -10.12 -3.07 -8.89
N THR A 61 -10.54 -1.92 -9.44
CA THR A 61 -9.79 -0.66 -9.38
C THR A 61 -9.57 -0.21 -7.93
N ASN A 62 -10.63 -0.24 -7.11
CA ASN A 62 -10.53 0.15 -5.70
C ASN A 62 -9.66 -0.83 -4.88
N MET A 63 -9.71 -2.12 -5.18
CA MET A 63 -8.83 -3.12 -4.55
C MET A 63 -7.36 -2.90 -4.91
N LEU A 64 -7.06 -2.58 -6.17
CA LEU A 64 -5.70 -2.32 -6.64
C LEU A 64 -5.13 -1.05 -6.01
N PHE A 65 -5.94 0.01 -5.89
CA PHE A 65 -5.57 1.19 -5.13
C PHE A 65 -5.22 0.86 -3.67
N ALA A 66 -6.09 0.12 -2.97
CA ALA A 66 -5.85 -0.24 -1.57
C ALA A 66 -4.53 -1.03 -1.40
N ARG A 67 -4.21 -1.91 -2.35
CA ARG A 67 -2.93 -2.64 -2.38
C ARG A 67 -1.73 -1.72 -2.63
N ARG A 68 -1.83 -0.79 -3.60
CA ARG A 68 -0.79 0.21 -3.89
C ARG A 68 -0.52 1.07 -2.65
N LEU A 69 -1.58 1.56 -2.01
CA LEU A 69 -1.47 2.36 -0.79
C LEU A 69 -0.80 1.58 0.34
N ALA A 70 -1.17 0.32 0.56
CA ALA A 70 -0.56 -0.52 1.58
C ALA A 70 0.95 -0.74 1.30
N ALA A 71 1.32 -1.00 0.04
CA ALA A 71 2.72 -1.14 -0.37
C ALA A 71 3.52 0.16 -0.14
N HIS A 72 2.93 1.31 -0.48
CA HIS A 72 3.53 2.61 -0.21
C HIS A 72 3.73 2.84 1.29
N LEU A 73 2.73 2.56 2.13
CA LEU A 73 2.85 2.77 3.57
C LEU A 73 3.84 1.83 4.26
N ALA A 74 4.06 0.63 3.70
CA ALA A 74 5.12 -0.28 4.16
C ALA A 74 6.53 0.30 3.91
N GLN A 75 6.71 1.05 2.81
CA GLN A 75 7.98 1.68 2.44
C GLN A 75 8.14 3.08 3.03
N CYS A 76 7.02 3.80 3.17
CA CYS A 76 6.95 5.21 3.53
C CYS A 76 5.99 5.41 4.72
N PRO A 77 6.32 4.92 5.93
CA PRO A 77 5.42 4.95 7.08
C PRO A 77 5.09 6.36 7.58
N ARG A 78 5.92 7.36 7.25
CA ARG A 78 5.69 8.79 7.56
C ARG A 78 4.88 9.53 6.48
N SER A 79 4.36 8.82 5.49
CA SER A 79 3.51 9.40 4.45
C SER A 79 2.28 10.09 5.05
N PRO A 80 1.79 11.21 4.46
CA PRO A 80 0.55 11.85 4.89
C PRO A 80 -0.67 10.91 4.82
N HIS A 81 -0.58 9.86 4.00
CA HIS A 81 -1.62 8.85 3.83
C HIS A 81 -1.71 7.84 4.99
N ALA A 82 -0.76 7.84 5.93
CA ALA A 82 -0.74 6.86 7.02
C ALA A 82 -2.02 6.89 7.86
N ARG A 83 -2.65 8.07 8.03
CA ARG A 83 -3.91 8.23 8.76
C ARG A 83 -5.09 7.48 8.12
N ASN A 84 -5.08 7.36 6.79
CA ASN A 84 -6.16 6.72 6.03
C ASN A 84 -5.84 5.25 5.71
N GLY A 85 -4.62 4.77 6.00
CA GLY A 85 -4.16 3.44 5.63
C GLY A 85 -5.04 2.32 6.19
N GLU A 86 -5.48 2.45 7.45
CA GLU A 86 -6.36 1.46 8.08
C GLU A 86 -7.74 1.41 7.44
N ALA A 87 -8.33 2.58 7.15
CA ALA A 87 -9.62 2.66 6.49
C ALA A 87 -9.57 2.02 5.10
N TRP A 88 -8.51 2.28 4.33
CA TRP A 88 -8.31 1.67 3.03
C TRP A 88 -8.02 0.17 3.08
N ARG A 89 -7.34 -0.32 4.14
CA ARG A 89 -7.15 -1.76 4.37
C ARG A 89 -8.49 -2.46 4.54
N GLN A 90 -9.36 -1.90 5.38
CA GLN A 90 -10.71 -2.44 5.62
C GLN A 90 -11.58 -2.37 4.36
N ALA A 91 -11.55 -1.23 3.66
CA ALA A 91 -12.27 -1.04 2.41
C ALA A 91 -11.82 -2.05 1.35
N GLY A 92 -10.50 -2.23 1.18
CA GLY A 92 -9.93 -3.22 0.25
C GLY A 92 -10.37 -4.66 0.55
N ALA A 93 -10.41 -5.05 1.83
CA ALA A 93 -10.90 -6.37 2.24
C ALA A 93 -12.40 -6.55 1.90
N ARG A 94 -13.21 -5.53 2.17
CA ARG A 94 -14.64 -5.51 1.82
C ARG A 94 -14.86 -5.60 0.31
N TYR A 95 -14.13 -4.80 -0.48
CA TYR A 95 -14.22 -4.85 -1.95
C TYR A 95 -13.80 -6.21 -2.50
N ALA A 96 -12.76 -6.83 -1.93
CA ALA A 96 -12.37 -8.18 -2.29
C ALA A 96 -13.45 -9.23 -1.99
N SER A 97 -14.20 -9.08 -0.89
CA SER A 97 -15.36 -9.94 -0.63
C SER A 97 -16.44 -9.76 -1.69
N GLN A 98 -16.83 -8.51 -1.95
CA GLN A 98 -17.87 -8.19 -2.94
C GLN A 98 -17.50 -8.68 -4.35
N PHE A 99 -16.22 -8.57 -4.72
CA PHE A 99 -15.69 -9.04 -6.00
C PHE A 99 -15.85 -10.56 -6.15
N ARG A 100 -15.57 -11.32 -5.07
CA ARG A 100 -15.77 -12.78 -5.04
C ARG A 100 -17.25 -13.16 -5.06
N GLU A 101 -18.07 -12.53 -4.22
CA GLU A 101 -19.52 -12.78 -4.16
C GLU A 101 -20.21 -12.57 -5.52
N ARG A 102 -19.72 -11.60 -6.30
CA ARG A 102 -20.24 -11.30 -7.64
C ARG A 102 -19.64 -12.17 -8.75
N ASN A 103 -18.74 -13.10 -8.41
CA ASN A 103 -18.00 -13.92 -9.38
C ASN A 103 -17.30 -13.06 -10.44
N CYS A 104 -16.72 -11.93 -10.03
CA CYS A 104 -15.92 -11.09 -10.91
C CYS A 104 -14.62 -11.79 -11.31
N ARG A 105 -14.08 -11.46 -12.47
CA ARG A 105 -12.79 -11.95 -12.96
C ARG A 105 -11.81 -10.78 -13.06
N PRO A 106 -10.54 -10.95 -12.62
CA PRO A 106 -9.55 -9.89 -12.78
C PRO A 106 -9.33 -9.57 -14.26
N THR A 107 -9.26 -8.28 -14.57
CA THR A 107 -9.08 -7.76 -15.93
C THR A 107 -7.98 -6.69 -16.01
N ILE A 108 -7.63 -6.06 -14.90
CA ILE A 108 -6.63 -4.99 -14.84
C ILE A 108 -5.27 -5.62 -14.53
N ARG A 109 -4.34 -5.57 -15.50
CA ARG A 109 -2.98 -6.13 -15.36
C ARG A 109 -1.99 -5.13 -14.77
N ASP A 110 -1.97 -3.91 -15.29
CA ASP A 110 -1.01 -2.87 -14.92
C ASP A 110 -1.73 -1.65 -14.33
N TYR A 111 -2.02 -1.72 -13.03
CA TYR A 111 -2.61 -0.58 -12.34
C TYR A 111 -1.61 0.56 -12.19
N ARG A 112 -1.88 1.68 -12.89
CA ARG A 112 -1.09 2.93 -12.81
C ARG A 112 -1.84 4.08 -12.12
N GLY A 113 -3.10 3.83 -11.76
CA GLY A 113 -3.99 4.79 -11.12
C GLY A 113 -3.35 5.38 -9.90
#